data_AF-A0A6A9T3C6-F1
#
_entry.id   AF-A0A6A9T3C6-F1
#
_cell.length_a   1.000
_cell.length_b   1.000
_cell.length_c   1.000
_cell.angle_alpha   90.00
_cell.angle_beta   90.00
_cell.angle_gamma   90.00
#
_symmetry.space_group_name_H-M   'P 1'
#
loop_
_entity.id
_entity.type
_entity.pdbx_description
1 polymer ?
#
loop_
_entity_poly.entity_id
_entity_poly.type
_entity_poly.pdbx_seq_one_letter_code
_entity_poly.pdbx_strand_id
1 'polypeptide(L)' 'MEQTILDQISEGIADVEGIDPVDLDISLQRYISTDAIQDLVNHESNAWRLQFETPNHVVEVTGADKILIDGTQIN' A
#
# COMPACT_ATOMS: atom_id res chain seq x y z
N MET A 1 -8.58 -5.45 -15.71
CA MET A 1 -7.15 -5.42 -15.34
C MET A 1 -7.14 -5.73 -13.85
N GLU A 2 -6.42 -6.76 -13.42
CA GLU A 2 -6.27 -7.04 -11.99
C GLU A 2 -5.47 -5.87 -11.39
N GLN A 3 -6.07 -5.11 -10.48
CA GLN A 3 -5.37 -4.07 -9.74
C GLN A 3 -4.33 -4.75 -8.86
N THR A 4 -3.08 -4.28 -8.92
CA THR A 4 -2.03 -4.79 -8.05
C THR A 4 -2.18 -4.21 -6.65
N ILE A 5 -1.61 -4.86 -5.64
CA ILE A 5 -1.54 -4.31 -4.27
C ILE A 5 -0.89 -2.91 -4.25
N LEU A 6 0.04 -2.64 -5.18
CA LEU A 6 0.72 -1.36 -5.30
C LEU A 6 -0.23 -0.26 -5.79
N ASP A 7 -1.12 -0.59 -6.72
CA ASP A 7 -2.17 0.32 -7.19
C ASP A 7 -3.13 0.64 -6.04
N GLN A 8 -3.57 -0.36 -5.28
CA GLN A 8 -4.47 -0.15 -4.13
C GLN A 8 -3.84 0.71 -3.04
N ILE A 9 -2.54 0.54 -2.75
CA ILE A 9 -1.83 1.40 -1.79
C ILE A 9 -1.81 2.84 -2.30
N SER A 10 -1.50 3.06 -3.58
CA SER A 10 -1.43 4.40 -4.16
C SER A 10 -2.80 5.06 -4.19
N GLU A 11 -3.84 4.33 -4.58
CA GLU A 11 -5.24 4.77 -4.54
C GLU A 11 -5.68 5.12 -3.11
N GLY A 12 -5.33 4.29 -2.12
CA GLY A 12 -5.69 4.56 -0.73
C GLY A 12 -4.99 5.77 -0.12
N ILE A 13 -3.73 6.04 -0.50
CA ILE A 13 -3.05 7.27 -0.09
C ILE A 13 -3.72 8.48 -0.74
N ALA A 14 -4.03 8.42 -2.03
CA ALA A 14 -4.70 9.51 -2.73
C ALA A 14 -6.10 9.80 -2.16
N ASP A 15 -6.86 8.76 -1.79
CA ASP A 15 -8.17 8.90 -1.14
C ASP A 15 -8.07 9.62 0.21
N VAL A 16 -7.06 9.28 1.02
CA VAL A 16 -6.80 9.97 2.30
C VAL A 16 -6.33 11.42 2.09
N GLU A 17 -5.52 11.69 1.05
CA GLU A 17 -5.12 13.05 0.69
C GLU A 17 -6.26 13.85 -0.01
N GLY A 18 -7.33 13.18 -0.45
CA GLY A 18 -8.44 13.78 -1.17
C GLY A 18 -8.08 14.25 -2.58
N ILE A 19 -7.09 13.61 -3.21
CA ILE A 19 -6.60 13.90 -4.56
C ILE A 19 -6.82 12.72 -5.50
N ASP A 20 -6.66 12.94 -6.80
CA ASP A 20 -6.67 11.84 -7.76
C ASP A 20 -5.36 11.02 -7.63
N PRO A 21 -5.39 9.68 -7.71
CA PRO A 21 -4.18 8.85 -7.75
C PRO A 21 -3.16 9.28 -8.81
N VAL A 22 -3.59 9.90 -9.92
CA VAL A 22 -2.68 10.42 -10.96
C VAL A 22 -1.96 11.70 -10.55
N ASP A 23 -2.52 12.45 -9.59
CA ASP A 23 -1.95 13.67 -9.03
C ASP A 23 -1.03 13.38 -7.83
N LEU A 24 -0.97 12.13 -7.39
CA LEU A 24 -0.13 11.68 -6.29
C LEU A 24 1.36 11.71 -6.71
N ASP A 25 2.09 12.74 -6.26
CA ASP A 25 3.53 12.87 -6.51
C ASP A 25 4.38 12.04 -5.53
N ILE A 26 4.05 10.75 -5.38
CA ILE A 26 4.82 9.80 -4.61
C ILE A 26 5.24 8.62 -5.47
N SER A 27 6.40 8.05 -5.17
CA SER A 27 6.83 6.79 -5.77
C SER A 27 7.09 5.80 -4.65
N LEU A 28 6.23 4.79 -4.49
CA LEU A 28 6.32 3.79 -3.41
C LEU A 28 7.72 3.14 -3.34
N GLN A 29 8.31 2.84 -4.49
CA GLN A 29 9.67 2.30 -4.63
C GLN A 29 10.78 3.13 -3.94
N ARG A 30 10.53 4.40 -3.61
CA ARG A 30 11.47 5.26 -2.87
C ARG A 30 11.45 5.02 -1.36
N TYR A 31 10.34 4.49 -0.84
CA TYR A 31 10.11 4.30 0.60
C TYR A 31 10.10 2.83 0.99
N ILE A 32 9.73 1.95 0.07
CA ILE A 32 9.62 0.52 0.30
C ILE A 32 9.99 -0.26 -0.97
N SER A 33 10.56 -1.45 -0.80
CA SER A 33 10.83 -2.35 -1.92
C SER A 33 9.53 -2.93 -2.45
N THR A 34 9.12 -2.51 -3.65
CA THR A 34 7.92 -3.03 -4.33
C THR A 34 8.03 -4.54 -4.61
N ASP A 35 9.24 -5.04 -4.88
CA ASP A 35 9.50 -6.47 -5.03
C ASP A 35 9.23 -7.24 -3.72
N ALA A 36 9.64 -6.68 -2.58
CA ALA A 36 9.40 -7.32 -1.27
C ALA A 36 7.91 -7.39 -0.92
N ILE A 37 7.13 -6.37 -1.32
CA ILE A 37 5.66 -6.40 -1.18
C ILE A 37 5.10 -7.54 -2.05
N GLN A 38 5.54 -7.65 -3.29
CA GLN A 38 5.08 -8.69 -4.20
C GLN A 38 5.46 -10.10 -3.70
N ASP A 39 6.65 -10.27 -3.14
CA ASP A 39 7.11 -11.52 -2.53
C ASP A 39 6.24 -11.91 -1.32
N LEU A 40 5.85 -10.94 -0.49
CA LEU A 40 4.94 -11.16 0.64
C LEU A 40 3.52 -11.52 0.18
N VAL A 41 3.01 -10.86 -0.86
CA VAL A 41 1.70 -11.19 -1.45
C VAL A 41 1.71 -12.59 -2.07
N ASN A 42 2.82 -12.99 -2.69
CA ASN A 42 2.97 -14.32 -3.28
C ASN A 42 3.33 -15.41 -2.24
N HIS A 43 3.56 -15.03 -0.99
CA HIS A 43 3.94 -15.95 0.06
C HIS A 43 2.76 -16.86 0.44
N GLU A 44 3.01 -18.16 0.63
CA GLU A 44 1.95 -19.15 0.92
C GLU A 44 1.21 -18.88 2.24
N SER A 45 1.84 -18.18 3.17
CA SER A 45 1.25 -17.82 4.45
C SER A 45 0.81 -16.36 4.46
N ASN A 46 -0.41 -16.13 4.93
CA ASN A 46 -0.98 -14.81 5.18
C ASN A 46 -0.58 -14.23 6.57
N ALA A 47 0.27 -14.94 7.32
CA ALA A 47 0.72 -14.56 8.66
C ALA A 47 1.86 -13.52 8.61
N TRP A 48 1.66 -12.43 7.87
CA TRP A 48 2.60 -11.32 7.79
C TRP A 48 1.88 -9.99 7.87
N ARG A 49 2.63 -9.00 8.34
CA ARG A 49 2.26 -7.59 8.36
C ARG A 49 3.48 -6.79 7.94
N LEU A 50 3.31 -5.94 6.94
CA LEU A 50 4.29 -4.97 6.50
C LEU A 50 3.80 -3.58 6.88
N GLN A 51 4.65 -2.78 7.51
CA GLN A 51 4.34 -1.39 7.82
C GLN A 51 5.51 -0.52 7.36
N PHE A 52 5.22 0.57 6.67
CA PHE A 52 6.22 1.53 6.20
C PHE A 52 5.66 2.95 6.21
N GLU A 53 6.57 3.93 6.25
CA GLU A 53 6.23 5.35 6.27
C GLU A 53 6.50 5.95 4.88
N THR A 54 5.54 6.73 4.40
CA THR A 54 5.68 7.68 3.28
C THR A 54 5.86 9.09 3.86
N PRO A 55 6.08 10.15 3.05
CA PRO A 55 6.29 11.49 3.59
C PRO A 55 5.15 12.00 4.48
N ASN A 56 3.92 11.59 4.19
CA ASN A 56 2.72 12.10 4.85
C ASN A 56 1.91 11.02 5.58
N HIS A 57 2.12 9.74 5.24
CA HIS A 57 1.24 8.65 5.68
C HIS A 57 1.99 7.42 6.14
N VAL A 58 1.43 6.72 7.12
CA VAL A 58 1.84 5.38 7.52
C VAL A 58 0.98 4.36 6.80
N VAL A 59 1.62 3.48 6.02
CA VAL A 59 0.95 2.40 5.29
C VAL A 59 1.18 1.09 6.01
N GLU A 60 0.11 0.34 6.21
CA GLU A 60 0.14 -1.03 6.70
C GLU A 60 -0.53 -1.95 5.67
N VAL A 61 0.13 -3.06 5.36
CA VAL A 61 -0.38 -4.11 4.48
C VAL A 61 -0.30 -5.44 5.23
N THR A 62 -1.32 -6.26 5.12
CA THR A 62 -1.35 -7.59 5.73
C THR A 62 -1.64 -8.66 4.69
N GLY A 63 -1.23 -9.90 4.95
CA GLY A 63 -1.51 -11.04 4.07
C GLY A 63 -2.98 -11.43 3.97
N ALA A 64 -3.89 -10.72 4.63
CA ALA A 64 -5.33 -10.91 4.54
C ALA A 64 -5.99 -9.88 3.60
N ASP A 65 -5.24 -9.35 2.63
CA ASP A 65 -5.67 -8.30 1.69
C ASP A 65 -6.20 -7.04 2.38
N LYS A 66 -5.67 -6.72 3.57
CA LYS A 66 -6.02 -5.48 4.28
C LYS A 66 -4.91 -4.47 4.12
N ILE A 67 -5.29 -3.29 3.66
CA ILE A 67 -4.46 -2.10 3.59
C ILE A 67 -5.03 -1.06 4.56
N LEU A 68 -4.17 -0.48 5.40
CA LEU A 68 -4.51 0.64 6.26
C LEU A 68 -3.58 1.81 5.97
N ILE A 69 -4.16 3.00 5.84
CA ILE A 69 -3.45 4.28 5.67
C ILE A 69 -3.78 5.13 6.88
N ASP A 70 -2.77 5.48 7.68
CA ASP A 70 -2.91 6.18 8.96
C ASP A 70 -3.92 5.51 9.93
N GLY A 71 -4.04 4.19 9.84
CA GLY A 71 -5.00 3.40 10.63
C GLY A 71 -6.43 3.37 10.07
N THR A 72 -6.69 4.05 8.95
CA THR A 72 -7.95 3.95 8.21
C THR A 72 -7.86 2.79 7.23
N GLN A 73 -8.76 1.81 7.32
CA GLN A 73 -8.81 0.71 6.36
C GLN A 73 -9.43 1.22 5.05
N ILE A 74 -8.73 0.99 3.95
CA ILE A 74 -9.21 1.26 2.59
C ILE A 74 -9.75 -0.05 2.02
N ASN A 75 -10.88 -0.01 1.31
CA ASN A 75 -11.68 -1.21 0.99
C ASN A 75 -12.17 -1.21 -0.45
#